data_AF-A0A0R1W8X0-F1
#
_entry.id   AF-A0A0R1W8X0-F1
#
_cell.length_a   1.000
_cell.length_b   1.000
_cell.length_c   1.000
_cell.angle_alpha   90.00
_cell.angle_beta   90.00
_cell.angle_gamma   90.00
#
_symmetry.space_group_name_H-M   'P 1'
#
loop_
_entity.id
_entity.type
_entity.pdbx_description
1 polymer ?
#
loop_
_entity_poly.entity_id
_entity_poly.type
_entity_poly.pdbx_seq_one_letter_code
_entity_poly.pdbx_strand_id
1 'polypeptide(L)'
;MAFSFFSGKRLVPIMASVVMLGVTVVLLFVWPPIYDALVAFGKTFMSMGAIGAGLYGFFNRLLIPTGLHQALNSVFWFDVAGINDIGKFLSSQGPKGITGMYQAGFFPVMMFGLPAGALAIYKNARPENKKVTASLMLAGAFASFFTGVTEPLEFSFMFVAWPLYVIHAAFTGISLAFAAFMHWTAGFAFSAGLVDFVLSLKNPIANQPYMLVVQGLVMAVIYYFGFDFAIKKFHLMTPGREKAEAADVDAEVDTDSDDDKYTRQAKKIYAAIGGFDNITEIDNCTTRLRLQLDDTDKINKNAIKSAGAAGVNVLDKTNLQIIIGTEVQFTADALSKLYDAKEPVSAVTTVQEPASSPVEEKADPSIHSGATDAFYSVANGELLNIEEVSDPTFAQKMIGDGYAVEPTDGEIVSPVSGEITTIFPTKHAMGIKTDNGLEVLVHIGLDTVELAGEPFDLHVSEGDKVEHGTPLATVDLDGIKAAGKQTTMLVVVTNMPVVGYFKFSAADRQVAADAEVLQVTIR
;
A
#
# COMPACT_ATOMS: atom_id res chain seq x y z
N MET A 1 -40.67 -10.01 19.14
CA MET A 1 -39.42 -10.80 18.95
C MET A 1 -39.17 -11.27 17.51
N ALA A 2 -40.16 -11.32 16.59
CA ALA A 2 -39.95 -11.84 15.23
C ALA A 2 -38.96 -11.04 14.35
N PHE A 3 -38.88 -9.70 14.50
CA PHE A 3 -37.99 -8.87 13.68
C PHE A 3 -36.56 -8.72 14.24
N SER A 4 -36.30 -9.19 15.47
CA SER A 4 -34.97 -9.11 16.09
C SER A 4 -33.91 -9.89 15.31
N PHE A 5 -34.32 -10.96 14.62
CA PHE A 5 -33.47 -11.78 13.75
C PHE A 5 -32.84 -10.99 12.58
N PHE A 6 -33.51 -9.93 12.12
CA PHE A 6 -33.06 -9.08 11.01
C PHE A 6 -32.26 -7.87 11.47
N SER A 7 -32.00 -7.71 12.77
CA SER A 7 -31.25 -6.56 13.29
C SER A 7 -29.74 -6.65 13.00
N GLY A 8 -29.03 -5.54 13.16
CA GLY A 8 -27.58 -5.46 12.95
C GLY A 8 -27.17 -5.66 11.48
N LYS A 9 -26.12 -6.45 11.24
CA LYS A 9 -25.51 -6.64 9.90
C LYS A 9 -26.48 -7.21 8.86
N ARG A 10 -27.53 -7.91 9.29
CA ARG A 10 -28.57 -8.50 8.41
C ARG A 10 -29.59 -7.47 7.91
N LEU A 11 -29.74 -6.34 8.61
CA LEU A 11 -30.63 -5.26 8.19
C LEU A 11 -30.06 -4.51 6.99
N VAL A 12 -28.74 -4.41 6.91
CA VAL A 12 -28.02 -3.64 5.89
C VAL A 12 -28.41 -4.06 4.46
N PRO A 13 -28.33 -5.34 4.05
CA PRO A 13 -28.75 -5.74 2.70
C PRO A 13 -30.25 -5.52 2.45
N ILE A 14 -31.10 -5.73 3.46
CA ILE A 14 -32.56 -5.52 3.34
C ILE A 14 -32.86 -4.05 3.05
N MET A 15 -32.27 -3.14 3.84
CA MET A 15 -32.42 -1.71 3.65
C MET A 15 -31.78 -1.24 2.35
N ALA A 16 -30.60 -1.78 1.99
CA ALA A 16 -29.96 -1.47 0.72
C ALA A 16 -30.87 -1.85 -0.46
N SER A 17 -31.52 -3.03 -0.46
CA SER A 17 -32.46 -3.40 -1.51
C SER A 17 -33.64 -2.44 -1.62
N VAL A 18 -34.24 -2.05 -0.49
CA VAL A 18 -35.38 -1.11 -0.47
C VAL A 18 -34.96 0.29 -0.94
N VAL A 19 -33.82 0.79 -0.47
CA VAL A 19 -33.27 2.09 -0.87
C VAL A 19 -32.92 2.08 -2.36
N MET A 20 -32.26 1.02 -2.86
CA MET A 20 -31.86 0.91 -4.26
C MET A 20 -33.06 0.81 -5.21
N LEU A 21 -34.21 0.26 -4.78
CA LEU A 21 -35.46 0.34 -5.55
C LEU A 21 -35.89 1.80 -5.74
N GLY A 22 -35.85 2.61 -4.68
CA GLY A 22 -36.13 4.05 -4.77
C GLY A 22 -35.14 4.79 -5.67
N VAL A 23 -33.84 4.52 -5.51
CA VAL A 23 -32.77 5.10 -6.35
C VAL A 23 -32.98 4.72 -7.83
N THR A 24 -33.36 3.48 -8.12
CA THR A 24 -33.63 3.03 -9.49
C THR A 24 -34.76 3.82 -10.13
N VAL A 25 -35.86 4.04 -9.41
CA VAL A 25 -36.97 4.86 -9.92
C VAL A 25 -36.50 6.29 -10.24
N VAL A 26 -35.68 6.89 -9.38
CA VAL A 26 -35.11 8.23 -9.64
C VAL A 26 -34.20 8.20 -10.88
N LEU A 27 -33.29 7.23 -10.98
CA LEU A 27 -32.35 7.12 -12.09
C LEU A 27 -33.04 6.88 -13.43
N LEU A 28 -34.21 6.22 -13.48
CA LEU A 28 -34.99 6.06 -14.72
C LEU A 28 -35.39 7.41 -15.35
N PHE A 29 -35.52 8.47 -14.56
CA PHE A 29 -35.86 9.81 -15.07
C PHE A 29 -34.64 10.75 -15.14
N VAL A 30 -33.70 10.61 -14.20
CA VAL A 30 -32.52 11.49 -14.11
C VAL A 30 -31.39 11.06 -15.03
N TRP A 31 -31.17 9.75 -15.21
CA TRP A 31 -30.06 9.26 -16.02
C TRP A 31 -30.23 9.50 -17.53
N PRO A 32 -31.42 9.29 -18.16
CA PRO A 32 -31.57 9.54 -19.60
C PRO A 32 -31.17 10.95 -20.05
N PRO A 33 -31.59 12.07 -19.42
CA PRO A 33 -31.16 13.40 -19.86
C PRO A 33 -29.66 13.63 -19.63
N ILE A 34 -29.06 13.05 -18.59
CA ILE A 34 -27.60 13.11 -18.38
C ILE A 34 -26.87 12.35 -19.48
N TYR A 35 -27.33 11.13 -19.78
CA TYR A 35 -26.78 10.30 -20.84
C TYR A 35 -26.88 10.99 -22.20
N ASP A 36 -28.05 11.55 -22.54
CA ASP A 36 -28.26 12.29 -23.78
C ASP A 36 -27.37 13.52 -23.86
N ALA A 37 -27.16 14.24 -22.74
CA ALA A 37 -26.23 15.36 -22.69
C ALA A 37 -24.77 14.92 -22.92
N LEU A 38 -24.34 13.80 -22.33
CA LEU A 38 -23.00 13.23 -22.54
C LEU A 38 -22.80 12.76 -23.98
N VAL A 39 -23.81 12.10 -24.58
CA VAL A 39 -23.79 11.68 -25.98
C VAL A 39 -23.77 12.90 -26.91
N ALA A 40 -24.57 13.93 -26.65
CA ALA A 40 -24.57 15.18 -27.42
C ALA A 40 -23.24 15.91 -27.33
N PHE A 41 -22.66 15.97 -26.12
CA PHE A 41 -21.32 16.52 -25.89
C PHE A 41 -20.26 15.77 -26.70
N GLY A 42 -20.24 14.43 -26.64
CA GLY A 42 -19.33 13.61 -27.44
C GLY A 42 -19.54 13.79 -28.95
N LYS A 43 -20.79 13.82 -29.42
CA LYS A 43 -21.14 14.05 -30.83
C LYS A 43 -20.67 15.40 -31.36
N THR A 44 -20.57 16.42 -30.50
CA THR A 44 -20.06 17.75 -30.87
C THR A 44 -18.63 17.67 -31.41
N PHE A 45 -17.80 16.77 -30.89
CA PHE A 45 -16.39 16.64 -31.29
C PHE A 45 -16.18 15.79 -32.54
N MET A 46 -17.14 14.94 -32.89
CA MET A 46 -16.98 13.92 -33.95
C MET A 46 -16.59 14.49 -35.31
N SER A 47 -17.13 15.66 -35.67
CA SER A 47 -16.90 16.31 -36.95
C SER A 47 -15.67 17.22 -36.98
N MET A 48 -14.95 17.35 -35.86
CA MET A 48 -13.84 18.30 -35.70
C MET A 48 -12.46 17.71 -36.03
N GLY A 49 -12.39 16.46 -36.50
CA GLY A 49 -11.14 15.80 -36.87
C GLY A 49 -10.10 15.82 -35.75
N ALA A 50 -8.91 16.33 -36.04
CA ALA A 50 -7.81 16.43 -35.07
C ALA A 50 -8.18 17.21 -33.79
N ILE A 51 -8.92 18.30 -33.92
CA ILE A 51 -9.38 19.09 -32.76
C ILE A 51 -10.32 18.24 -31.90
N GLY A 52 -11.21 17.48 -32.54
CA GLY A 52 -12.13 16.57 -31.86
C GLY A 52 -11.41 15.48 -31.08
N ALA A 53 -10.39 14.85 -31.68
CA ALA A 53 -9.56 13.85 -31.02
C ALA A 53 -8.83 14.44 -29.79
N GLY A 54 -8.33 15.68 -29.90
CA GLY A 54 -7.67 16.34 -28.78
C GLY A 54 -8.61 16.71 -27.63
N LEU A 55 -9.79 17.27 -27.94
CA LEU A 55 -10.80 17.55 -26.93
C LEU A 55 -11.28 16.27 -26.25
N TYR A 56 -11.47 15.19 -27.01
CA TYR A 56 -11.76 13.88 -26.46
C TYR A 56 -10.67 13.42 -25.49
N GLY A 57 -9.38 13.45 -25.88
CA GLY A 57 -8.28 13.06 -25.00
C GLY A 57 -8.19 13.91 -23.72
N PHE A 58 -8.41 15.21 -23.84
CA PHE A 58 -8.42 16.14 -22.70
C PHE A 58 -9.53 15.81 -21.70
N PHE A 59 -10.78 15.72 -22.15
CA PHE A 59 -11.92 15.44 -21.28
C PHE A 59 -11.93 13.99 -20.78
N ASN A 60 -11.42 13.05 -21.58
CA ASN A 60 -11.24 11.67 -21.16
C ASN A 60 -10.38 11.59 -19.89
N ARG A 61 -9.24 12.31 -19.84
CA ARG A 61 -8.43 12.38 -18.62
C ARG A 61 -9.17 13.15 -17.52
N LEU A 62 -9.70 14.34 -17.80
CA LEU A 62 -10.33 15.18 -16.77
C LEU A 62 -11.49 14.50 -16.02
N LEU A 63 -12.14 13.51 -16.64
CA LEU A 63 -13.28 12.77 -16.10
C LEU A 63 -12.92 11.44 -15.42
N ILE A 64 -11.63 11.10 -15.29
CA ILE A 64 -11.20 9.94 -14.50
C ILE A 64 -11.57 10.03 -13.01
N PRO A 65 -11.40 11.16 -12.30
CA PRO A 65 -11.72 11.25 -10.88
C PRO A 65 -13.17 10.85 -10.53
N THR A 66 -14.09 10.98 -11.48
CA THR A 66 -15.52 10.67 -11.32
C THR A 66 -15.94 9.38 -12.03
N GLY A 67 -15.04 8.71 -12.75
CA GLY A 67 -15.35 7.56 -13.59
C GLY A 67 -16.10 7.88 -14.89
N LEU A 68 -16.48 9.13 -15.13
CA LEU A 68 -17.31 9.55 -16.28
C LEU A 68 -16.60 9.47 -17.63
N HIS A 69 -15.27 9.29 -17.64
CA HIS A 69 -14.50 9.01 -18.85
C HIS A 69 -15.01 7.77 -19.62
N GLN A 70 -15.59 6.78 -18.91
CA GLN A 70 -16.20 5.60 -19.52
C GLN A 70 -17.45 5.92 -20.35
N ALA A 71 -18.20 6.97 -19.96
CA ALA A 71 -19.32 7.45 -20.76
C ALA A 71 -18.84 8.07 -22.09
N LEU A 72 -17.73 8.82 -22.07
CA LEU A 72 -17.11 9.29 -23.32
C LEU A 72 -16.56 8.11 -24.14
N ASN A 73 -15.89 7.15 -23.51
CA ASN A 73 -15.38 5.96 -24.21
C ASN A 73 -16.50 5.20 -24.93
N SER A 74 -17.66 5.06 -24.30
CA SER A 74 -18.86 4.48 -24.93
C SER A 74 -19.24 5.15 -26.25
N VAL A 75 -19.09 6.48 -26.36
CA VAL A 75 -19.39 7.25 -27.58
C VAL A 75 -18.33 7.04 -28.68
N PHE A 76 -17.04 7.08 -28.31
CA PHE A 76 -15.92 7.09 -29.27
C PHE A 76 -15.39 5.70 -29.60
N TRP A 77 -15.08 4.90 -28.59
CA TRP A 77 -14.49 3.58 -28.76
C TRP A 77 -15.53 2.53 -29.16
N PHE A 78 -16.77 2.68 -28.68
CA PHE A 78 -17.86 1.75 -28.89
C PHE A 78 -18.97 2.35 -29.76
N ASP A 79 -20.02 1.58 -30.01
CA ASP A 79 -21.00 1.86 -31.07
C ASP A 79 -22.19 2.73 -30.64
N VAL A 80 -22.11 3.43 -29.50
CA VAL A 80 -23.20 4.26 -29.00
C VAL A 80 -23.58 5.39 -29.97
N ALA A 81 -22.60 5.94 -30.70
CA ALA A 81 -22.80 7.00 -31.67
C ALA A 81 -22.41 6.63 -33.10
N GLY A 82 -22.26 5.33 -33.41
CA GLY A 82 -21.87 4.85 -34.73
C GLY A 82 -20.38 4.98 -35.07
N ILE A 83 -19.54 5.39 -34.10
CA ILE A 83 -18.09 5.54 -34.29
C ILE A 83 -17.44 4.17 -34.22
N ASN A 84 -17.59 3.47 -33.09
CA ASN A 84 -17.05 2.13 -32.84
C ASN A 84 -15.56 2.03 -33.22
N ASP A 85 -14.75 2.99 -32.78
CA ASP A 85 -13.36 3.13 -33.24
C ASP A 85 -12.52 1.88 -32.93
N ILE A 86 -12.70 1.26 -31.75
CA ILE A 86 -12.01 0.00 -31.40
C ILE A 86 -12.50 -1.13 -32.30
N GLY A 87 -13.83 -1.33 -32.39
CA GLY A 87 -14.40 -2.45 -33.17
C GLY A 87 -14.04 -2.37 -34.65
N LYS A 88 -14.11 -1.19 -35.25
CA LYS A 88 -13.70 -0.95 -36.64
C LYS A 88 -12.21 -1.12 -36.84
N PHE A 89 -11.37 -0.60 -35.93
CA PHE A 89 -9.93 -0.79 -36.03
C PHE A 89 -9.56 -2.27 -35.99
N LEU A 90 -9.99 -3.00 -34.96
CA LEU A 90 -9.66 -4.42 -34.78
C LEU A 90 -10.18 -5.32 -35.92
N SER A 91 -11.33 -4.99 -36.50
CA SER A 91 -11.88 -5.71 -37.66
C SER A 91 -11.32 -5.26 -39.01
N SER A 92 -10.35 -4.34 -39.03
CA SER A 92 -9.74 -3.77 -40.24
C SER A 92 -10.75 -3.06 -41.15
N GLN A 93 -11.76 -2.41 -40.56
CA GLN A 93 -12.83 -1.72 -41.26
C GLN A 93 -12.68 -0.19 -41.19
N GLY A 94 -13.11 0.48 -42.26
CA GLY A 94 -13.13 1.93 -42.36
C GLY A 94 -11.88 2.55 -42.98
N PRO A 95 -11.85 3.90 -43.09
CA PRO A 95 -10.79 4.61 -43.79
C PRO A 95 -9.45 4.59 -43.04
N LYS A 96 -8.39 4.15 -43.74
CA LYS A 96 -7.01 4.17 -43.25
C LYS A 96 -6.57 5.60 -42.90
N GLY A 97 -5.91 5.77 -41.75
CA GLY A 97 -5.49 7.08 -41.24
C GLY A 97 -6.61 7.92 -40.60
N ILE A 98 -7.83 7.37 -40.50
CA ILE A 98 -8.98 7.98 -39.83
C ILE A 98 -9.49 7.04 -38.72
N THR A 99 -9.76 5.77 -39.04
CA THR A 99 -10.08 4.76 -38.02
C THR A 99 -8.87 4.55 -37.11
N GLY A 100 -9.08 4.64 -35.79
CA GLY A 100 -8.04 4.61 -34.77
C GLY A 100 -7.61 5.99 -34.26
N MET A 101 -8.17 7.10 -34.78
CA MET A 101 -7.76 8.44 -34.36
C MET A 101 -8.07 8.74 -32.89
N TYR A 102 -9.10 8.11 -32.32
CA TYR A 102 -9.49 8.28 -30.91
C TYR A 102 -8.75 7.30 -29.98
N GLN A 103 -7.81 6.52 -30.52
CA GLN A 103 -6.98 5.57 -29.79
C GLN A 103 -5.49 5.96 -29.86
N ALA A 104 -5.02 6.31 -31.05
CA ALA A 104 -3.58 6.41 -31.37
C ALA A 104 -2.79 7.34 -30.45
N GLY A 105 -3.35 8.50 -30.10
CA GLY A 105 -2.64 9.50 -29.27
C GLY A 105 -2.43 9.11 -27.82
N PHE A 106 -3.05 8.02 -27.33
CA PHE A 106 -2.78 7.50 -26.00
C PHE A 106 -1.43 6.76 -25.91
N PHE A 107 -0.98 6.09 -26.99
CA PHE A 107 0.30 5.35 -26.98
C PHE A 107 1.50 6.26 -26.62
N PRO A 108 1.69 7.44 -27.25
CA PRO A 108 2.76 8.38 -26.86
C PRO A 108 2.69 8.80 -25.39
N VAL A 109 1.49 8.93 -24.83
CA VAL A 109 1.29 9.36 -23.44
C VAL A 109 1.62 8.23 -22.47
N MET A 110 0.98 7.07 -22.64
CA MET A 110 1.08 5.95 -21.70
C MET A 110 2.45 5.28 -21.74
N MET A 111 3.06 5.19 -22.93
CA MET A 111 4.37 4.54 -23.09
C MET A 111 5.55 5.47 -22.79
N PHE A 112 5.41 6.79 -22.93
CA PHE A 112 6.56 7.71 -22.84
C PHE A 112 6.29 8.92 -21.96
N GLY A 113 5.17 9.60 -22.18
CA GLY A 113 4.80 10.80 -21.41
C GLY A 113 4.70 10.54 -19.90
N LEU A 114 3.85 9.60 -19.50
CA LEU A 114 3.62 9.25 -18.10
C LEU A 114 4.88 8.71 -17.41
N PRO A 115 5.65 7.75 -17.99
CA PRO A 115 6.95 7.36 -17.44
C PRO A 115 7.93 8.53 -17.23
N ALA A 116 7.98 9.48 -18.17
CA ALA A 116 8.81 10.67 -18.03
C ALA A 116 8.29 11.65 -16.96
N GLY A 117 6.97 11.77 -16.82
CA GLY A 117 6.33 12.50 -15.73
C GLY A 117 6.63 11.88 -14.36
N ALA A 118 6.61 10.55 -14.27
CA ALA A 118 6.99 9.80 -13.07
C ALA A 118 8.47 10.05 -12.70
N LEU A 119 9.36 10.08 -13.70
CA LEU A 119 10.75 10.47 -13.50
C LEU A 119 10.89 11.91 -12.98
N ALA A 120 10.09 12.85 -13.49
CA ALA A 120 10.08 14.23 -12.99
C ALA A 120 9.61 14.32 -11.53
N ILE A 121 8.58 13.57 -11.15
CA ILE A 121 8.11 13.47 -9.76
C ILE A 121 9.25 12.93 -8.86
N TYR A 122 9.87 11.80 -9.23
CA TYR A 122 11.00 11.22 -8.51
C TYR A 122 12.19 12.20 -8.37
N LYS A 123 12.53 12.94 -9.43
CA LYS A 123 13.63 13.91 -9.37
C LYS A 123 13.36 15.05 -8.39
N ASN A 124 12.10 15.47 -8.28
CA ASN A 124 11.66 16.51 -7.35
C ASN A 124 11.33 16.00 -5.93
N ALA A 125 11.37 14.69 -5.70
CA ALA A 125 11.29 14.12 -4.35
C ALA A 125 12.50 14.51 -3.50
N ARG A 126 12.27 14.65 -2.19
CA ARG A 126 13.29 14.94 -1.19
C ARG A 126 14.28 13.78 -1.06
N PRO A 127 15.56 14.06 -0.74
CA PRO A 127 16.59 13.02 -0.58
C PRO A 127 16.14 11.84 0.28
N GLU A 128 15.51 12.10 1.42
CA GLU A 128 15.04 11.12 2.38
C GLU A 128 13.94 10.19 1.82
N ASN A 129 13.03 10.70 0.98
CA ASN A 129 11.91 9.93 0.46
C ASN A 129 12.17 9.33 -0.93
N LYS A 130 13.32 9.64 -1.55
CA LYS A 130 13.63 9.24 -2.93
C LYS A 130 13.51 7.74 -3.17
N LYS A 131 13.88 6.90 -2.19
CA LYS A 131 13.81 5.44 -2.33
C LYS A 131 12.36 4.96 -2.47
N VAL A 132 11.47 5.45 -1.60
CA VAL A 132 10.04 5.12 -1.61
C VAL A 132 9.36 5.73 -2.84
N THR A 133 9.69 6.97 -3.19
CA THR A 133 9.14 7.58 -4.41
C THR A 133 9.61 6.84 -5.66
N ALA A 134 10.86 6.37 -5.71
CA ALA A 134 11.37 5.61 -6.85
C ALA A 134 10.58 4.32 -7.06
N SER A 135 10.30 3.56 -6.00
CA SER A 135 9.54 2.31 -6.12
C SER A 135 8.13 2.56 -6.64
N LEU A 136 7.41 3.55 -6.07
CA LEU A 136 6.07 3.91 -6.50
C LEU A 136 6.03 4.40 -7.95
N MET A 137 6.93 5.31 -8.32
CA MET A 137 6.98 5.90 -9.66
C MET A 137 7.39 4.87 -10.70
N LEU A 138 8.34 3.97 -10.39
CA LEU A 138 8.76 2.91 -11.29
C LEU A 138 7.64 1.90 -11.53
N ALA A 139 6.95 1.44 -10.47
CA ALA A 139 5.84 0.50 -10.60
C ALA A 139 4.69 1.08 -11.43
N GLY A 140 4.28 2.32 -11.14
CA GLY A 140 3.24 3.00 -11.90
C GLY A 140 3.63 3.29 -13.36
N ALA A 141 4.88 3.73 -13.59
CA ALA A 141 5.40 3.95 -14.93
C ALA A 141 5.49 2.66 -15.74
N PHE A 142 5.91 1.55 -15.13
CA PHE A 142 5.98 0.25 -15.79
C PHE A 142 4.58 -0.26 -16.14
N ALA A 143 3.60 -0.16 -15.24
CA ALA A 143 2.21 -0.52 -15.52
C ALA A 143 1.67 0.30 -16.71
N SER A 144 1.83 1.62 -16.68
CA SER A 144 1.43 2.52 -17.78
C SER A 144 2.12 2.15 -19.09
N PHE A 145 3.43 1.92 -19.07
CA PHE A 145 4.17 1.58 -20.27
C PHE A 145 3.77 0.23 -20.85
N PHE A 146 3.71 -0.81 -20.02
CA PHE A 146 3.57 -2.17 -20.47
C PHE A 146 2.12 -2.49 -20.85
N THR A 147 1.18 -2.18 -19.96
CA THR A 147 -0.25 -2.53 -20.14
C THR A 147 -1.12 -1.36 -20.57
N GLY A 148 -0.67 -0.11 -20.40
CA GLY A 148 -1.50 1.07 -20.62
C GLY A 148 -2.41 1.40 -19.44
N VAL A 149 -2.25 0.76 -18.28
CA VAL A 149 -2.99 1.07 -17.06
C VAL A 149 -2.32 2.25 -16.36
N THR A 150 -3.02 3.38 -16.26
CA THR A 150 -2.44 4.66 -15.83
C THR A 150 -2.76 5.02 -14.38
N GLU A 151 -3.81 4.43 -13.83
CA GLU A 151 -4.38 4.74 -12.52
C GLU A 151 -3.37 4.62 -11.36
N PRO A 152 -2.52 3.57 -11.27
CA PRO A 152 -1.53 3.46 -10.18
C PRO A 152 -0.57 4.67 -10.13
N LEU A 153 -0.29 5.27 -11.28
CA LEU A 153 0.55 6.46 -11.37
C LEU A 153 -0.25 7.75 -11.23
N GLU A 154 -1.35 7.90 -11.98
CA GLU A 154 -2.19 9.10 -11.95
C GLU A 154 -2.74 9.38 -10.54
N PHE A 155 -3.16 8.35 -9.83
CA PHE A 155 -3.77 8.48 -8.51
C PHE A 155 -2.77 8.98 -7.46
N SER A 156 -1.47 8.74 -7.68
CA SER A 156 -0.42 9.22 -6.79
C SER A 156 -0.32 10.74 -6.73
N PHE A 157 -0.74 11.47 -7.77
CA PHE A 157 -0.62 12.93 -7.82
C PHE A 157 -1.93 13.66 -8.11
N MET A 158 -2.98 13.00 -8.61
CA MET A 158 -4.19 13.70 -9.05
C MET A 158 -4.93 14.46 -7.94
N PHE A 159 -4.90 13.94 -6.71
CA PHE A 159 -5.61 14.56 -5.57
C PHE A 159 -4.71 15.54 -4.79
N VAL A 160 -3.44 15.18 -4.62
CA VAL A 160 -2.48 15.98 -3.84
C VAL A 160 -1.81 17.09 -4.65
N ALA A 161 -1.68 16.92 -5.96
CA ALA A 161 -1.08 17.86 -6.90
C ALA A 161 -1.98 18.03 -8.13
N TRP A 162 -3.28 18.30 -7.91
CA TRP A 162 -4.29 18.40 -8.96
C TRP A 162 -3.95 19.30 -10.17
N PRO A 163 -3.17 20.40 -10.06
CA PRO A 163 -2.79 21.18 -11.25
C PRO A 163 -1.93 20.36 -12.22
N LEU A 164 -1.12 19.44 -11.70
CA LEU A 164 -0.32 18.52 -12.52
C LEU A 164 -1.20 17.56 -13.32
N TYR A 165 -2.37 17.20 -12.77
CA TYR A 165 -3.37 16.39 -13.44
C TYR A 165 -4.04 17.11 -14.60
N VAL A 166 -4.34 18.41 -14.43
CA VAL A 166 -4.86 19.24 -15.54
C VAL A 166 -3.83 19.38 -16.65
N ILE A 167 -2.55 19.55 -16.31
CA ILE A 167 -1.44 19.56 -17.28
C ILE A 167 -1.35 18.21 -18.01
N HIS A 168 -1.44 17.10 -17.28
CA HIS A 168 -1.48 15.76 -17.87
C HIS A 168 -2.65 15.60 -18.86
N ALA A 169 -3.85 16.07 -18.50
CA ALA A 169 -5.00 16.06 -19.39
C ALA A 169 -4.75 16.90 -20.66
N ALA A 170 -4.18 18.10 -20.51
CA ALA A 170 -3.82 18.96 -21.64
C ALA A 170 -2.80 18.31 -22.58
N PHE A 171 -1.74 17.72 -22.02
CA PHE A 171 -0.73 17.00 -22.81
C PHE A 171 -1.31 15.78 -23.53
N THR A 172 -2.24 15.07 -22.90
CA THR A 172 -2.97 13.97 -23.54
C THR A 172 -3.80 14.47 -24.72
N GLY A 173 -4.56 15.55 -24.54
CA GLY A 173 -5.31 16.18 -25.62
C GLY A 173 -4.41 16.63 -26.79
N ILE A 174 -3.27 17.25 -26.50
CA ILE A 174 -2.29 17.65 -27.52
C ILE A 174 -1.78 16.42 -28.28
N SER A 175 -1.48 15.33 -27.57
CA SER A 175 -1.01 14.08 -28.19
C SER A 175 -2.04 13.49 -29.15
N LEU A 176 -3.31 13.42 -28.74
CA LEU A 176 -4.38 12.91 -29.61
C LEU A 176 -4.64 13.83 -30.81
N ALA A 177 -4.68 15.15 -30.60
CA ALA A 177 -4.84 16.08 -31.70
C ALA A 177 -3.71 15.95 -32.73
N PHE A 178 -2.47 15.84 -32.27
CA PHE A 178 -1.31 15.75 -33.15
C PHE A 178 -1.28 14.43 -33.93
N ALA A 179 -1.52 13.29 -33.26
CA ALA A 179 -1.59 11.99 -33.93
C ALA A 179 -2.69 11.96 -35.01
N ALA A 180 -3.87 12.49 -34.68
CA ALA A 180 -4.99 12.59 -35.61
C ALA A 180 -4.70 13.55 -36.78
N PHE A 181 -4.06 14.69 -36.53
CA PHE A 181 -3.65 15.64 -37.57
C PHE A 181 -2.66 15.02 -38.57
N MET A 182 -1.72 14.22 -38.08
CA MET A 182 -0.74 13.53 -38.91
C MET A 182 -1.28 12.25 -39.55
N HIS A 183 -2.53 11.87 -39.25
CA HIS A 183 -3.15 10.61 -39.64
C HIS A 183 -2.37 9.37 -39.15
N TRP A 184 -1.64 9.49 -38.03
CA TRP A 184 -0.94 8.37 -37.43
C TRP A 184 -1.90 7.55 -36.59
N THR A 185 -2.24 6.36 -37.07
CA THR A 185 -3.27 5.52 -36.45
C THR A 185 -2.72 4.18 -35.99
N ALA A 186 -3.00 3.87 -34.73
CA ALA A 186 -2.87 2.59 -34.08
C ALA A 186 -4.09 2.42 -33.15
N GLY A 187 -4.44 1.19 -32.81
CA GLY A 187 -5.57 0.88 -31.95
C GLY A 187 -5.22 -0.19 -30.93
N PHE A 188 -6.08 -0.33 -29.93
CA PHE A 188 -5.90 -1.25 -28.80
C PHE A 188 -7.17 -2.06 -28.53
N ALA A 189 -7.01 -3.23 -27.91
CA ALA A 189 -8.12 -4.04 -27.42
C ALA A 189 -8.34 -3.89 -25.91
N PHE A 190 -7.26 -3.61 -25.16
CA PHE A 190 -7.33 -3.39 -23.71
C PHE A 190 -7.00 -1.93 -23.35
N SER A 191 -5.78 -1.46 -23.64
CA SER A 191 -5.38 -0.07 -23.40
C SER A 191 -4.18 0.32 -24.29
N ALA A 192 -3.64 1.53 -24.20
CA ALA A 192 -2.57 1.99 -25.10
C ALA A 192 -1.14 1.68 -24.60
N GLY A 193 -0.92 0.48 -24.06
CA GLY A 193 0.39 0.01 -23.62
C GLY A 193 1.24 -0.59 -24.74
N LEU A 194 2.49 -0.96 -24.41
CA LEU A 194 3.42 -1.62 -25.33
C LEU A 194 2.83 -2.87 -25.98
N VAL A 195 2.10 -3.69 -25.22
CA VAL A 195 1.51 -4.94 -25.72
C VAL A 195 0.54 -4.64 -26.85
N ASP A 196 -0.44 -3.78 -26.61
CA ASP A 196 -1.41 -3.36 -27.63
C ASP A 196 -0.74 -2.64 -28.79
N PHE A 197 0.31 -1.84 -28.55
CA PHE A 197 1.05 -1.16 -29.61
C PHE A 197 1.66 -2.18 -30.58
N VAL A 198 2.38 -3.18 -30.07
CA VAL A 198 2.99 -4.23 -30.88
C VAL A 198 1.94 -5.03 -31.65
N LEU A 199 0.80 -5.33 -31.02
CA LEU A 199 -0.31 -6.02 -31.68
C LEU A 199 -0.91 -5.15 -32.81
N SER A 200 -1.03 -3.84 -32.59
CA SER A 200 -1.58 -2.89 -33.56
C SER A 200 -0.75 -2.81 -34.85
N LEU A 201 0.57 -3.07 -34.80
CA LEU A 201 1.46 -3.00 -35.96
C LEU A 201 1.08 -3.98 -37.08
N LYS A 202 0.40 -5.08 -36.72
CA LYS A 202 -0.05 -6.09 -37.69
C LYS A 202 -1.37 -5.74 -38.36
N ASN A 203 -2.07 -4.71 -37.90
CA ASN A 203 -3.38 -4.36 -38.40
C ASN A 203 -3.27 -3.66 -39.79
N PRO A 204 -3.93 -4.16 -40.85
CA PRO A 204 -3.85 -3.59 -42.20
C PRO A 204 -4.21 -2.10 -42.32
N ILE A 205 -5.11 -1.61 -41.44
CA ILE A 205 -5.55 -0.22 -41.44
C ILE A 205 -4.74 0.69 -40.51
N ALA A 206 -3.75 0.14 -39.79
CA ALA A 206 -2.76 0.95 -39.09
C ALA A 206 -2.00 1.83 -40.10
N ASN A 207 -1.81 3.11 -39.76
CA ASN A 207 -1.17 4.08 -40.64
C ASN A 207 0.01 4.74 -39.94
N GLN A 208 1.22 4.48 -40.44
CA GLN A 208 2.48 4.96 -39.86
C GLN A 208 2.58 4.81 -38.32
N PRO A 209 2.21 3.65 -37.72
CA PRO A 209 2.13 3.52 -36.26
C PRO A 209 3.48 3.74 -35.56
N TYR A 210 4.61 3.49 -36.23
CA TYR A 210 5.95 3.77 -35.70
C TYR A 210 6.19 5.25 -35.39
N MET A 211 5.49 6.17 -36.06
CA MET A 211 5.60 7.60 -35.77
C MET A 211 5.03 7.95 -34.39
N LEU A 212 4.17 7.11 -33.81
CA LEU A 212 3.70 7.26 -32.43
C LEU A 212 4.85 7.02 -31.42
N VAL A 213 5.87 6.24 -31.76
CA VAL A 213 7.09 6.11 -30.94
C VAL A 213 7.89 7.41 -30.98
N VAL A 214 8.04 8.01 -32.18
CA VAL A 214 8.71 9.31 -32.34
C VAL A 214 7.97 10.40 -31.57
N GLN A 215 6.64 10.45 -31.72
CA GLN A 215 5.78 11.32 -30.93
C GLN A 215 5.93 11.04 -29.44
N GLY A 216 6.01 9.77 -29.04
CA GLY A 216 6.25 9.34 -27.67
C GLY A 216 7.52 9.94 -27.09
N LEU A 217 8.65 9.87 -27.79
CA LEU A 217 9.90 10.50 -27.35
C LEU A 217 9.76 12.01 -27.17
N VAL A 218 9.05 12.69 -28.07
CA VAL A 218 8.73 14.13 -27.91
C VAL A 218 7.83 14.36 -26.69
N MET A 219 6.82 13.52 -26.48
CA MET A 219 5.95 13.60 -25.32
C MET A 219 6.72 13.32 -24.02
N ALA A 220 7.72 12.43 -23.99
CA ALA A 220 8.57 12.23 -22.82
C ALA A 220 9.30 13.52 -22.42
N VAL A 221 9.83 14.26 -23.40
CA VAL A 221 10.48 15.56 -23.17
C VAL A 221 9.45 16.57 -22.64
N ILE A 222 8.28 16.69 -23.28
CA ILE A 222 7.21 17.61 -22.87
C ILE A 222 6.74 17.30 -21.45
N TYR A 223 6.49 16.02 -21.13
CA TYR A 223 6.05 15.60 -19.81
C TYR A 223 7.11 15.85 -18.75
N TYR A 224 8.37 15.44 -18.99
CA TYR A 224 9.43 15.63 -18.01
C TYR A 224 9.62 17.10 -17.66
N PHE A 225 9.82 17.96 -18.65
CA PHE A 225 10.06 19.38 -18.41
C PHE A 225 8.80 20.11 -17.97
N GLY A 226 7.63 19.75 -18.48
CA GLY A 226 6.36 20.34 -18.08
C GLY A 226 6.02 20.03 -16.63
N PHE A 227 6.21 18.78 -16.20
CA PHE A 227 6.01 18.38 -14.81
C PHE A 227 7.07 19.01 -13.90
N ASP A 228 8.35 18.89 -14.24
CA ASP A 228 9.44 19.48 -13.45
C ASP A 228 9.24 20.99 -13.24
N PHE A 229 8.90 21.71 -14.31
CA PHE A 229 8.58 23.12 -14.25
C PHE A 229 7.39 23.40 -13.33
N ALA A 230 6.26 22.70 -13.51
CA ALA A 230 5.07 22.94 -12.70
C ALA A 230 5.31 22.63 -11.21
N ILE A 231 5.99 21.51 -10.92
CA ILE A 231 6.34 21.08 -9.56
C ILE A 231 7.20 22.12 -8.86
N LYS A 232 8.22 22.66 -9.55
CA LYS A 232 9.11 23.69 -9.00
C LYS A 232 8.45 25.05 -8.90
N LYS A 233 7.77 25.49 -9.96
CA LYS A 233 7.19 26.84 -10.06
C LYS A 233 6.01 27.06 -9.11
N PHE A 234 5.15 26.05 -8.98
CA PHE A 234 3.94 26.14 -8.15
C PHE A 234 4.09 25.41 -6.81
N HIS A 235 5.29 24.93 -6.49
CA HIS A 235 5.57 24.20 -5.24
C HIS A 235 4.60 23.05 -4.96
N LEU A 236 4.23 22.30 -6.00
CA LEU A 236 3.20 21.25 -5.91
C LEU A 236 3.64 20.10 -4.99
N MET A 237 2.76 19.67 -4.08
CA MET A 237 3.00 18.56 -3.15
C MET A 237 2.86 17.19 -3.82
N THR A 238 3.78 16.86 -4.73
CA THR A 238 3.87 15.54 -5.36
C THR A 238 4.41 14.49 -4.38
N PRO A 239 4.17 13.18 -4.64
CA PRO A 239 4.77 12.10 -3.83
C PRO A 239 6.27 12.28 -3.64
N GLY A 240 6.75 12.09 -2.41
CA GLY A 240 8.15 12.28 -2.05
C GLY A 240 8.52 13.69 -1.64
N ARG A 241 7.57 14.65 -1.64
CA ARG A 241 7.80 16.05 -1.23
C ARG A 241 7.24 16.41 0.13
N GLU A 242 6.48 15.49 0.74
CA GLU A 242 6.09 15.54 2.14
C GLU A 242 7.32 15.78 3.03
N LYS A 243 7.15 16.64 4.06
CA LYS A 243 8.19 16.79 5.07
C LYS A 243 8.32 15.45 5.80
N ALA A 244 9.55 15.04 6.11
CA ALA A 244 9.75 14.10 7.20
C ALA A 244 8.92 14.62 8.38
N GLU A 245 7.98 13.81 8.85
CA GLU A 245 7.40 14.07 10.16
C GLU A 245 8.59 14.05 11.12
N ALA A 246 8.75 15.13 11.88
CA ALA A 246 9.84 15.23 12.83
C ALA A 246 9.77 13.99 13.74
N ALA A 247 10.78 13.12 13.60
CA ALA A 247 11.20 12.30 14.72
C ALA A 247 11.56 13.27 15.86
N ASP A 248 11.28 12.83 17.09
CA ASP A 248 11.46 13.54 18.37
C ASP A 248 10.18 14.20 18.90
N VAL A 249 9.36 13.40 19.60
CA VAL A 249 9.17 13.51 21.06
C VAL A 249 8.82 12.11 21.56
N ASP A 250 9.74 11.42 22.23
CA ASP A 250 9.32 10.40 23.18
C ASP A 250 8.65 11.14 24.33
N ALA A 251 7.32 11.02 24.43
CA ALA A 251 6.65 11.38 25.66
C ALA A 251 7.05 10.33 26.69
N GLU A 252 7.90 10.70 27.66
CA GLU A 252 8.05 9.94 28.90
C GLU A 252 6.70 9.95 29.60
N VAL A 253 5.91 8.89 29.37
CA VAL A 253 4.70 8.61 30.14
C VAL A 253 5.12 7.61 31.21
N ASP A 254 4.71 7.87 32.46
CA ASP A 254 5.00 7.00 33.59
C ASP A 254 4.34 5.63 33.34
N THR A 255 5.13 4.66 32.88
CA THR A 255 4.71 3.28 32.68
C THR A 255 5.23 2.47 33.84
N ASP A 256 4.32 1.82 34.56
CA ASP A 256 4.69 0.93 35.66
C ASP A 256 5.28 -0.36 35.08
N SER A 257 6.15 -1.04 35.82
CA SER A 257 6.80 -2.27 35.33
C SER A 257 5.80 -3.39 35.04
N ASP A 258 4.62 -3.34 35.67
CA ASP A 258 3.55 -4.32 35.55
C ASP A 258 2.55 -4.01 34.42
N ASP A 259 2.65 -2.86 33.74
CA ASP A 259 1.74 -2.51 32.64
C ASP A 259 1.98 -3.43 31.42
N ASP A 260 0.92 -4.01 30.86
CA ASP A 260 1.03 -4.76 29.60
C ASP A 260 1.28 -3.82 28.38
N LYS A 261 1.65 -4.40 27.22
CA LYS A 261 1.97 -3.61 26.02
C LYS A 261 0.82 -2.69 25.57
N TYR A 262 -0.43 -3.11 25.76
CA TYR A 262 -1.60 -2.35 25.34
C TYR A 262 -1.91 -1.22 26.30
N THR A 263 -1.66 -1.43 27.59
CA THR A 263 -1.78 -0.42 28.64
C THR A 263 -0.73 0.66 28.45
N ARG A 264 0.53 0.28 28.15
CA ARG A 264 1.58 1.25 27.79
C ARG A 264 1.24 2.03 26.52
N GLN A 265 0.78 1.34 25.47
CA GLN A 265 0.34 1.98 24.23
C GLN A 265 -0.85 2.92 24.47
N ALA A 266 -1.85 2.49 25.25
CA ALA A 266 -3.02 3.30 25.61
C ALA A 266 -2.64 4.53 26.44
N LYS A 267 -1.73 4.41 27.42
CA LYS A 267 -1.21 5.54 28.20
C LYS A 267 -0.52 6.58 27.33
N LYS A 268 0.31 6.14 26.38
CA LYS A 268 0.96 7.02 25.38
C LYS A 268 -0.05 7.72 24.48
N ILE A 269 -1.04 6.98 23.96
CA ILE A 269 -2.12 7.55 23.13
C ILE A 269 -2.97 8.53 23.94
N TYR A 270 -3.34 8.17 25.17
CA TYR A 270 -4.14 8.99 26.10
C TYR A 270 -3.48 10.33 26.38
N ALA A 271 -2.18 10.34 26.68
CA ALA A 271 -1.42 11.58 26.85
C ALA A 271 -1.35 12.38 25.54
N ALA A 272 -1.13 11.72 24.40
CA ALA A 272 -0.99 12.36 23.11
C ALA A 272 -2.29 12.99 22.57
N ILE A 273 -3.46 12.50 23.00
CA ILE A 273 -4.76 13.05 22.61
C ILE A 273 -5.30 14.09 23.61
N GLY A 274 -4.61 14.35 24.72
CA GLY A 274 -5.01 15.33 25.74
C GLY A 274 -5.78 14.75 26.95
N GLY A 275 -5.83 13.42 27.08
CA GLY A 275 -6.42 12.71 28.22
C GLY A 275 -7.92 12.88 28.36
N PHE A 276 -8.40 12.71 29.60
CA PHE A 276 -9.84 12.75 29.93
C PHE A 276 -10.55 13.98 29.37
N ASP A 277 -9.94 15.16 29.52
CA ASP A 277 -10.53 16.46 29.18
C ASP A 277 -10.73 16.68 27.68
N ASN A 278 -10.19 15.81 26.82
CA ASN A 278 -10.33 15.93 25.38
C ASN A 278 -11.06 14.74 24.73
N ILE A 279 -11.46 13.71 25.49
CA ILE A 279 -12.14 12.51 24.94
C ILE A 279 -13.63 12.56 25.23
N THR A 280 -14.46 12.34 24.21
CA THR A 280 -15.93 12.25 24.34
C THR A 280 -16.46 10.84 24.07
N GLU A 281 -15.88 10.11 23.12
CA GLU A 281 -16.27 8.72 22.82
C GLU A 281 -15.05 7.89 22.40
N ILE A 282 -15.01 6.63 22.85
CA ILE A 282 -14.01 5.63 22.46
C ILE A 282 -14.75 4.46 21.81
N ASP A 283 -14.41 4.16 20.56
CA ASP A 283 -14.91 3.02 19.78
C ASP A 283 -13.75 2.40 18.99
N ASN A 284 -13.93 1.21 18.42
CA ASN A 284 -12.95 0.61 17.54
C ASN A 284 -13.59 -0.29 16.48
N CYS A 285 -12.90 -0.44 15.35
CA CYS A 285 -13.22 -1.47 14.36
C CYS A 285 -12.10 -2.51 14.28
N THR A 286 -12.08 -3.36 13.24
CA THR A 286 -11.13 -4.48 13.12
C THR A 286 -9.66 -4.07 13.20
N THR A 287 -9.29 -2.86 12.74
CA THR A 287 -7.89 -2.42 12.73
C THR A 287 -7.66 -0.98 13.20
N ARG A 288 -8.73 -0.26 13.55
CA ARG A 288 -8.65 1.18 13.87
C ARG A 288 -9.38 1.52 15.15
N LEU A 289 -8.72 2.32 15.98
CA LEU A 289 -9.30 2.99 17.13
C LEU A 289 -9.98 4.26 16.63
N ARG A 290 -11.24 4.46 17.01
CA ARG A 290 -12.10 5.58 16.61
C ARG A 290 -12.41 6.40 17.84
N LEU A 291 -11.98 7.65 17.82
CA LEU A 291 -12.14 8.56 18.94
C LEU A 291 -12.97 9.74 18.50
N GLN A 292 -13.96 10.10 19.31
CA GLN A 292 -14.50 11.44 19.31
C GLN A 292 -13.79 12.23 20.42
N LEU A 293 -13.31 13.40 20.06
CA LEU A 293 -12.58 14.33 20.89
C LEU A 293 -13.30 15.68 20.92
N ASP A 294 -13.08 16.47 21.97
CA ASP A 294 -13.57 17.85 22.02
C ASP A 294 -12.84 18.75 21.00
N ASP A 295 -11.54 18.54 20.82
CA ASP A 295 -10.72 19.29 19.86
C ASP A 295 -9.56 18.45 19.30
N THR A 296 -9.62 18.13 18.01
CA THR A 296 -8.55 17.40 17.31
C THR A 296 -7.31 18.25 17.03
N ASP A 297 -7.33 19.57 17.22
CA ASP A 297 -6.13 20.42 17.09
C ASP A 297 -5.16 20.24 18.27
N LYS A 298 -5.64 19.70 19.41
CA LYS A 298 -4.83 19.45 20.61
C LYS A 298 -4.01 18.16 20.56
N ILE A 299 -4.19 17.34 19.52
CA ILE A 299 -3.54 16.03 19.46
C ILE A 299 -2.10 16.14 18.98
N ASN A 300 -1.24 15.29 19.52
CA ASN A 300 0.12 15.08 19.03
C ASN A 300 0.17 13.82 18.16
N LYS A 301 0.02 14.00 16.83
CA LYS A 301 0.05 12.90 15.85
C LYS A 301 1.33 12.08 15.90
N ASN A 302 2.46 12.72 16.19
CA ASN A 302 3.75 12.04 16.25
C ASN A 302 3.81 11.13 17.47
N ALA A 303 3.41 11.63 18.65
CA ALA A 303 3.35 10.81 19.85
C ALA A 303 2.38 9.62 19.71
N ILE A 304 1.27 9.79 18.98
CA ILE A 304 0.35 8.68 18.64
C ILE A 304 1.04 7.64 17.75
N LYS A 305 1.82 8.05 16.75
CA LYS A 305 2.59 7.13 15.90
C LYS A 305 3.69 6.43 16.68
N SER A 306 4.43 7.15 17.53
CA SER A 306 5.44 6.59 18.43
C SER A 306 4.86 5.63 19.47
N ALA A 307 3.56 5.73 19.77
CA ALA A 307 2.87 4.74 20.58
C ALA A 307 2.65 3.39 19.85
N GLY A 308 3.05 3.26 18.59
CA GLY A 308 2.89 2.04 17.79
C GLY A 308 1.69 2.07 16.84
N ALA A 309 1.17 3.25 16.51
CA ALA A 309 0.14 3.39 15.48
C ALA A 309 0.76 3.39 14.07
N ALA A 310 0.25 2.53 13.19
CA ALA A 310 0.62 2.47 11.78
C ALA A 310 0.14 3.70 10.97
N GLY A 311 -0.80 4.48 11.50
CA GLY A 311 -1.30 5.69 10.85
C GLY A 311 -2.32 6.45 11.69
N VAL A 312 -2.48 7.74 11.41
CA VAL A 312 -3.39 8.63 12.15
C VAL A 312 -4.14 9.52 11.15
N ASN A 313 -5.46 9.40 11.12
CA ASN A 313 -6.36 10.13 10.24
C ASN A 313 -7.28 11.03 11.06
N VAL A 314 -7.07 12.35 10.97
CA VAL A 314 -8.02 13.34 11.49
C VAL A 314 -9.09 13.55 10.44
N LEU A 315 -10.34 13.22 10.77
CA LEU A 315 -11.46 13.33 9.83
C LEU A 315 -12.07 14.73 9.84
N ASP A 316 -12.18 15.32 11.02
CA ASP A 316 -12.70 16.67 11.25
C ASP A 316 -12.23 17.20 12.62
N LYS A 317 -12.89 18.25 13.13
CA LYS A 317 -12.53 18.91 14.41
C LYS A 317 -12.78 18.07 15.65
N THR A 318 -13.57 17.00 15.56
CA THR A 318 -13.92 16.14 16.69
C THR A 318 -13.57 14.68 16.45
N ASN A 319 -13.45 14.21 15.20
CA ASN A 319 -13.26 12.80 14.88
C ASN A 319 -11.80 12.45 14.51
N LEU A 320 -11.25 11.46 15.22
CA LEU A 320 -9.91 10.92 15.02
C LEU A 320 -9.96 9.40 14.79
N GLN A 321 -9.19 8.91 13.80
CA GLN A 321 -8.96 7.47 13.62
C GLN A 321 -7.47 7.15 13.71
N ILE A 322 -7.12 6.18 14.55
CA ILE A 322 -5.76 5.69 14.75
C ILE A 322 -5.70 4.24 14.25
N ILE A 323 -4.80 3.95 13.33
CA ILE A 323 -4.61 2.60 12.77
C ILE A 323 -3.62 1.88 13.68
N ILE A 324 -4.08 0.85 14.40
CA ILE A 324 -3.25 0.06 15.32
C ILE A 324 -2.96 -1.33 14.75
N GLY A 325 -3.95 -1.94 14.08
CA GLY A 325 -3.85 -3.33 13.62
C GLY A 325 -4.91 -4.20 14.27
N THR A 326 -4.85 -5.51 14.04
CA THR A 326 -5.88 -6.48 14.48
C THR A 326 -6.07 -6.55 15.99
N GLU A 327 -5.06 -6.10 16.76
CA GLU A 327 -5.07 -6.07 18.23
C GLU A 327 -5.73 -4.81 18.82
N VAL A 328 -6.33 -3.95 18.00
CA VAL A 328 -6.84 -2.63 18.41
C VAL A 328 -7.89 -2.66 19.53
N GLN A 329 -8.61 -3.77 19.69
CA GLN A 329 -9.58 -3.94 20.78
C GLN A 329 -8.90 -3.83 22.15
N PHE A 330 -7.72 -4.41 22.34
CA PHE A 330 -7.03 -4.41 23.63
C PHE A 330 -6.55 -3.01 24.01
N THR A 331 -6.07 -2.24 23.02
CA THR A 331 -5.70 -0.84 23.21
C THR A 331 -6.92 0.03 23.50
N ALA A 332 -8.08 -0.24 22.86
CA ALA A 332 -9.33 0.46 23.13
C ALA A 332 -9.85 0.19 24.55
N ASP A 333 -9.80 -1.07 25.00
CA ASP A 333 -10.23 -1.48 26.34
C ASP A 333 -9.33 -0.86 27.43
N ALA A 334 -8.02 -0.84 27.22
CA ALA A 334 -7.07 -0.18 28.12
C ALA A 334 -7.27 1.34 28.16
N LEU A 335 -7.51 1.97 27.00
CA LEU A 335 -7.81 3.40 26.91
C LEU A 335 -9.11 3.76 27.63
N SER A 336 -10.13 2.90 27.53
CA SER A 336 -11.41 3.07 28.22
C SER A 336 -11.24 2.98 29.73
N LYS A 337 -10.41 2.07 30.23
CA LYS A 337 -10.06 1.99 31.67
C LYS A 337 -9.39 3.27 32.16
N LEU A 338 -8.45 3.84 31.40
CA LEU A 338 -7.79 5.11 31.75
C LEU A 338 -8.79 6.28 31.76
N TYR A 339 -9.70 6.30 30.79
CA TYR A 339 -10.77 7.30 30.72
C TYR A 339 -11.73 7.20 31.90
N ASP A 340 -12.20 6.00 32.23
CA ASP A 340 -13.12 5.76 33.36
C ASP A 340 -12.48 6.07 34.72
N ALA A 341 -11.18 5.77 34.87
CA ALA A 341 -10.38 6.10 36.05
C ALA A 341 -10.07 7.60 36.18
N LYS A 342 -10.27 8.40 35.11
CA LYS A 342 -9.89 9.81 35.01
C LYS A 342 -8.42 10.03 35.35
N GLU A 343 -7.57 9.17 34.79
CA GLU A 343 -6.15 9.16 35.10
C GLU A 343 -5.53 10.52 34.75
N PRO A 344 -4.78 11.17 35.66
CA PRO A 344 -4.17 12.45 35.38
C PRO A 344 -3.09 12.32 34.30
N VAL A 345 -3.08 13.23 33.32
CA VAL A 345 -2.01 13.28 32.32
C VAL A 345 -0.80 13.99 32.92
N SER A 346 0.29 13.26 33.18
CA SER A 346 1.59 13.88 33.47
C SER A 346 2.02 14.73 32.26
N ALA A 347 2.20 16.03 32.50
CA ALA A 347 2.24 17.04 31.45
C ALA A 347 3.41 16.88 30.47
N VAL A 348 3.11 16.89 29.17
CA VAL A 348 4.08 17.07 28.09
C VAL A 348 4.65 18.48 28.20
N THR A 349 5.90 18.61 28.65
CA THR A 349 6.58 19.92 28.70
C THR A 349 7.16 20.22 27.33
N THR A 350 6.48 21.07 26.57
CA THR A 350 6.95 21.59 25.28
C THR A 350 8.10 22.56 25.53
N VAL A 351 9.35 22.16 25.22
CA VAL A 351 10.48 23.09 25.16
C VAL A 351 10.61 23.61 23.73
N GLN A 352 10.59 24.93 23.58
CA GLN A 352 10.70 25.64 22.30
C GLN A 352 12.14 26.18 22.12
N GLU A 353 12.60 26.23 20.85
CA GLU A 353 13.78 26.93 20.27
C GLU A 353 15.17 26.26 20.29
N PRO A 354 16.13 26.64 19.41
CA PRO A 354 16.09 27.33 18.11
C PRO A 354 16.84 26.56 16.97
N ALA A 355 16.98 27.20 15.81
CA ALA A 355 17.36 26.63 14.51
C ALA A 355 18.76 25.97 14.38
N SER A 356 18.74 24.81 13.69
CA SER A 356 19.69 24.24 12.73
C SER A 356 21.16 24.01 13.13
N SER A 357 21.54 22.74 13.14
CA SER A 357 22.76 22.20 12.49
C SER A 357 22.52 20.72 12.14
N PRO A 358 23.18 20.15 11.13
CA PRO A 358 22.90 18.80 10.66
C PRO A 358 23.40 17.81 11.72
N VAL A 359 22.50 16.99 12.24
CA VAL A 359 22.84 15.89 13.16
C VAL A 359 22.95 14.63 12.31
N GLU A 360 24.17 14.10 12.24
CA GLU A 360 24.40 12.69 11.88
C GLU A 360 23.54 11.83 12.80
N GLU A 361 22.76 10.94 12.19
CA GLU A 361 21.94 9.94 12.85
C GLU A 361 22.82 9.13 13.82
N LYS A 362 22.64 9.35 15.12
CA LYS A 362 23.27 8.47 16.12
C LYS A 362 22.58 7.12 16.03
N ALA A 363 23.31 6.14 15.52
CA ALA A 363 22.93 4.74 15.51
C ALA A 363 22.48 4.30 16.91
N ASP A 364 21.39 3.52 16.97
CA ASP A 364 21.07 2.70 18.13
C ASP A 364 22.33 1.90 18.49
N PRO A 365 22.88 2.03 19.72
CA PRO A 365 24.11 1.35 20.10
C PRO A 365 23.98 -0.18 20.08
N SER A 366 22.76 -0.73 19.98
CA SER A 366 22.51 -2.16 19.81
C SER A 366 22.46 -2.62 18.34
N ILE A 367 22.52 -1.71 17.37
CA ILE A 367 22.54 -2.03 15.94
C ILE A 367 23.96 -1.92 15.40
N HIS A 368 24.55 -3.07 15.05
CA HIS A 368 25.92 -3.13 14.54
C HIS A 368 25.94 -3.09 13.00
N SER A 369 26.03 -1.87 12.45
CA SER A 369 26.13 -1.63 11.00
C SER A 369 27.26 -2.43 10.35
N GLY A 370 26.95 -3.12 9.24
CA GLY A 370 27.89 -3.96 8.51
C GLY A 370 28.15 -5.35 9.12
N ALA A 371 27.58 -5.67 10.29
CA ALA A 371 27.62 -7.02 10.84
C ALA A 371 26.70 -7.97 10.06
N THR A 372 27.06 -9.25 10.04
CA THR A 372 26.29 -10.31 9.38
C THR A 372 25.94 -11.38 10.40
N ASP A 373 24.64 -11.65 10.55
CA ASP A 373 24.13 -12.77 11.34
C ASP A 373 23.80 -13.95 10.42
N ALA A 374 24.21 -15.15 10.86
CA ALA A 374 23.85 -16.41 10.23
C ALA A 374 22.62 -16.99 10.93
N PHE A 375 21.65 -17.40 10.12
CA PHE A 375 20.40 -18.04 10.54
C PHE A 375 20.43 -19.50 10.10
N TYR A 376 20.11 -20.38 11.04
CA TYR A 376 20.08 -21.83 10.89
C TYR A 376 18.66 -22.34 10.89
N SER A 377 18.40 -23.49 10.28
CA SER A 377 17.07 -24.09 10.26
C SER A 377 16.50 -24.25 11.67
N VAL A 378 15.25 -23.87 11.88
CA VAL A 378 14.60 -23.95 13.20
C VAL A 378 14.22 -25.38 13.61
N ALA A 379 14.19 -26.30 12.65
CA ALA A 379 13.85 -27.72 12.84
C ALA A 379 14.47 -28.58 11.72
N ASN A 380 14.46 -29.91 11.90
CA ASN A 380 14.74 -30.84 10.80
C ASN A 380 13.54 -30.90 9.85
N GLY A 381 13.74 -30.72 8.55
CA GLY A 381 12.65 -30.91 7.58
C GLY A 381 12.84 -30.23 6.24
N GLU A 382 11.73 -29.81 5.62
CA GLU A 382 11.75 -29.17 4.30
C GLU A 382 11.75 -27.64 4.43
N LEU A 383 12.83 -26.99 3.98
CA LEU A 383 12.95 -25.55 3.86
C LEU A 383 12.05 -25.03 2.73
N LEU A 384 11.22 -24.06 3.08
CA LEU A 384 10.32 -23.35 2.21
C LEU A 384 10.73 -21.88 2.13
N ASN A 385 10.60 -21.31 0.94
CA ASN A 385 10.62 -19.85 0.81
C ASN A 385 9.42 -19.28 1.56
N ILE A 386 9.59 -18.13 2.22
CA ILE A 386 8.49 -17.50 2.97
C ILE A 386 7.27 -17.21 2.07
N GLU A 387 7.49 -16.98 0.77
CA GLU A 387 6.48 -16.76 -0.26
C GLU A 387 5.64 -18.02 -0.61
N GLU A 388 6.14 -19.22 -0.26
CA GLU A 388 5.46 -20.50 -0.48
C GLU A 388 4.54 -20.89 0.69
N VAL A 389 4.58 -20.14 1.79
CA VAL A 389 3.72 -20.33 2.97
C VAL A 389 2.26 -20.01 2.61
N SER A 390 1.31 -20.79 3.12
CA SER A 390 -0.11 -20.61 2.78
C SER A 390 -0.76 -19.36 3.40
N ASP A 391 -0.17 -18.78 4.44
CA ASP A 391 -0.67 -17.59 5.12
C ASP A 391 -0.20 -16.32 4.38
N PRO A 392 -1.13 -15.50 3.84
CA PRO A 392 -0.79 -14.29 3.09
C PRO A 392 0.03 -13.26 3.88
N THR A 393 -0.10 -13.20 5.20
CA THR A 393 0.62 -12.25 6.07
C THR A 393 2.12 -12.48 5.99
N PHE A 394 2.52 -13.75 6.03
CA PHE A 394 3.91 -14.17 5.92
C PHE A 394 4.36 -14.21 4.46
N ALA A 395 3.55 -14.78 3.56
CA ALA A 395 3.89 -14.90 2.14
C ALA A 395 4.10 -13.56 1.42
N GLN A 396 3.38 -12.52 1.84
CA GLN A 396 3.52 -11.16 1.32
C GLN A 396 4.52 -10.32 2.13
N LYS A 397 5.22 -10.91 3.10
CA LYS A 397 6.25 -10.26 3.92
C LYS A 397 5.73 -9.02 4.66
N MET A 398 4.47 -9.04 5.09
CA MET A 398 3.82 -7.87 5.71
C MET A 398 4.44 -7.50 7.06
N ILE A 399 5.01 -8.48 7.76
CA ILE A 399 5.59 -8.32 9.10
C ILE A 399 7.13 -8.48 9.11
N GLY A 400 7.74 -8.80 7.96
CA GLY A 400 9.16 -9.07 7.84
C GLY A 400 9.50 -10.06 6.73
N ASP A 401 10.79 -10.26 6.46
CA ASP A 401 11.30 -11.27 5.50
C ASP A 401 12.05 -12.38 6.25
N GLY A 402 12.16 -13.55 5.65
CA GLY A 402 12.73 -14.73 6.31
C GLY A 402 12.51 -16.03 5.54
N TYR A 403 12.32 -17.12 6.27
CA TYR A 403 12.09 -18.45 5.70
C TYR A 403 11.12 -19.26 6.56
N ALA A 404 10.69 -20.39 6.01
CA ALA A 404 9.84 -21.35 6.71
C ALA A 404 10.39 -22.76 6.60
N VAL A 405 10.04 -23.64 7.53
CA VAL A 405 10.44 -25.04 7.56
C VAL A 405 9.21 -25.89 7.85
N GLU A 406 8.92 -26.87 7.00
CA GLU A 406 7.96 -27.92 7.32
C GLU A 406 8.67 -29.02 8.11
N PRO A 407 8.42 -29.15 9.43
CA PRO A 407 9.23 -29.98 10.30
C PRO A 407 8.89 -31.47 10.15
N THR A 408 9.91 -32.31 10.33
CA THR A 408 9.81 -33.77 10.33
C THR A 408 9.73 -34.36 11.75
N ASP A 409 10.15 -33.59 12.75
CA ASP A 409 10.07 -33.90 14.17
C ASP A 409 9.60 -32.69 14.98
N GLY A 410 9.22 -32.92 16.24
CA GLY A 410 8.70 -31.88 17.12
C GLY A 410 9.76 -31.06 17.85
N GLU A 411 11.05 -31.20 17.52
CA GLU A 411 12.13 -30.49 18.22
C GLU A 411 12.43 -29.16 17.53
N ILE A 412 12.08 -28.07 18.19
CA ILE A 412 12.27 -26.71 17.68
C ILE A 412 13.43 -26.06 18.42
N VAL A 413 14.43 -25.59 17.66
CA VAL A 413 15.66 -25.02 18.20
C VAL A 413 15.85 -23.58 17.76
N SER A 414 16.73 -22.85 18.46
CA SER A 414 17.00 -21.45 18.15
C SER A 414 17.70 -21.32 16.80
N PRO A 415 17.17 -20.53 15.85
CA PRO A 415 17.79 -20.35 14.54
C PRO A 415 18.97 -19.37 14.60
N VAL A 416 19.12 -18.61 15.69
CA VAL A 416 20.15 -17.59 15.89
C VAL A 416 20.63 -17.59 17.35
N SER A 417 21.77 -16.95 17.61
CA SER A 417 22.22 -16.65 18.97
C SER A 417 21.73 -15.26 19.38
N GLY A 418 21.26 -15.10 20.61
CA GLY A 418 20.70 -13.84 21.10
C GLY A 418 19.97 -13.98 22.44
N GLU A 419 19.07 -13.04 22.71
CA GLU A 419 18.23 -13.01 23.91
C GLU A 419 16.75 -13.19 23.55
N ILE A 420 16.03 -14.04 24.28
CA ILE A 420 14.58 -14.19 24.14
C ILE A 420 13.91 -12.91 24.65
N THR A 421 13.35 -12.11 23.74
CA THR A 421 12.73 -10.82 24.10
C THR A 421 11.26 -10.94 24.45
N THR A 422 10.57 -11.96 23.92
CA THR A 422 9.13 -12.14 24.14
C THR A 422 8.74 -13.60 23.90
N ILE A 423 7.85 -14.14 24.72
CA ILE A 423 7.18 -15.41 24.49
C ILE A 423 5.67 -15.12 24.47
N PHE A 424 5.00 -15.52 23.39
CA PHE A 424 3.58 -15.23 23.24
C PHE A 424 2.76 -16.06 24.24
N PRO A 425 1.65 -15.53 24.80
CA PRO A 425 0.91 -16.22 25.87
C PRO A 425 0.44 -17.64 25.53
N THR A 426 0.09 -17.89 24.27
CA THR A 426 -0.33 -19.21 23.77
C THR A 426 0.84 -20.04 23.26
N LYS A 427 2.08 -19.63 23.54
CA LYS A 427 3.36 -20.35 23.27
C LYS A 427 3.69 -20.65 21.80
N HIS A 428 2.81 -20.25 20.89
CA HIS A 428 2.95 -20.49 19.45
C HIS A 428 3.99 -19.58 18.77
N ALA A 429 4.56 -18.60 19.47
CA ALA A 429 5.57 -17.71 18.89
C ALA A 429 6.50 -17.14 19.97
N MET A 430 7.69 -16.74 19.56
CA MET A 430 8.67 -16.07 20.41
C MET A 430 9.56 -15.11 19.61
N GLY A 431 9.96 -14.01 20.26
CA GLY A 431 10.91 -13.03 19.75
C GLY A 431 12.31 -13.30 20.28
N ILE A 432 13.31 -13.14 19.41
CA ILE A 432 14.73 -13.24 19.73
C ILE A 432 15.42 -11.99 19.21
N LYS A 433 16.18 -11.30 20.05
CA LYS A 433 17.06 -10.20 19.63
C LYS A 433 18.49 -10.69 19.57
N THR A 434 19.09 -10.61 18.40
CA THR A 434 20.51 -10.96 18.18
C THR A 434 21.44 -9.93 18.82
N ASP A 435 22.70 -10.33 19.07
CA ASP A 435 23.73 -9.43 19.59
C ASP A 435 24.01 -8.21 18.68
N ASN A 436 23.71 -8.34 17.38
CA ASN A 436 23.89 -7.27 16.39
C ASN A 436 22.62 -6.42 16.17
N GLY A 437 21.53 -6.70 16.87
CA GLY A 437 20.33 -5.86 16.92
C GLY A 437 19.20 -6.27 15.96
N LEU A 438 19.30 -7.40 15.25
CA LEU A 438 18.16 -7.97 14.53
C LEU A 438 17.10 -8.50 15.48
N GLU A 439 15.84 -8.17 15.21
CA GLU A 439 14.66 -8.72 15.88
C GLU A 439 14.10 -9.86 15.03
N VAL A 440 14.03 -11.06 15.62
CA VAL A 440 13.66 -12.31 14.95
C VAL A 440 12.43 -12.89 15.61
N LEU A 441 11.39 -13.14 14.83
CA LEU A 441 10.19 -13.85 15.25
C LEU A 441 10.29 -15.32 14.82
N VAL A 442 10.23 -16.23 15.78
CA VAL A 442 10.00 -17.66 15.55
C VAL A 442 8.53 -17.95 15.80
N HIS A 443 7.83 -18.45 14.79
CA HIS A 443 6.39 -18.77 14.85
C HIS A 443 6.20 -20.27 14.59
N ILE A 444 5.45 -20.93 15.46
CA ILE A 444 5.30 -22.39 15.52
C ILE A 444 3.93 -22.80 14.97
N GLY A 445 3.92 -23.31 13.73
CA GLY A 445 2.71 -23.65 12.98
C GLY A 445 1.95 -22.41 12.46
N LEU A 446 0.86 -22.62 11.73
CA LEU A 446 -0.04 -21.53 11.28
C LEU A 446 -1.42 -21.68 11.93
N ASP A 447 -2.02 -20.55 12.30
CA ASP A 447 -3.31 -20.46 13.01
C ASP A 447 -3.35 -21.27 14.33
N THR A 448 -2.19 -21.50 14.93
CA THR A 448 -2.01 -22.32 16.15
C THR A 448 -2.25 -21.55 17.45
N VAL A 449 -2.43 -20.22 17.38
CA VAL A 449 -2.84 -19.39 18.52
C VAL A 449 -4.13 -19.90 19.17
N GLU A 450 -5.04 -20.48 18.38
CA GLU A 450 -6.32 -21.04 18.82
C GLU A 450 -6.18 -22.30 19.68
N LEU A 451 -4.99 -22.94 19.68
CA LEU A 451 -4.70 -24.15 20.46
C LEU A 451 -4.28 -23.84 21.92
N ALA A 452 -4.28 -22.56 22.29
CA ALA A 452 -4.10 -22.09 23.68
C ALA A 452 -2.86 -22.62 24.41
N GLY A 453 -1.81 -23.02 23.69
CA GLY A 453 -0.56 -23.50 24.28
C GLY A 453 -0.50 -25.00 24.60
N GLU A 454 -1.59 -25.75 24.42
CA GLU A 454 -1.65 -27.19 24.71
C GLU A 454 -0.59 -28.04 23.96
N PRO A 455 -0.34 -27.84 22.64
CA PRO A 455 0.63 -28.66 21.90
C PRO A 455 2.09 -28.19 22.05
N PHE A 456 2.35 -27.19 22.90
CA PHE A 456 3.66 -26.51 22.99
C PHE A 456 4.25 -26.61 24.40
N ASP A 457 5.32 -27.39 24.52
CA ASP A 457 6.15 -27.44 25.73
C ASP A 457 7.41 -26.60 25.51
N LEU A 458 7.58 -25.50 26.25
CA LEU A 458 8.68 -24.55 26.06
C LEU A 458 9.84 -24.86 27.02
N HIS A 459 11.07 -24.74 26.50
CA HIS A 459 12.31 -24.99 27.26
C HIS A 459 13.05 -23.70 27.65
N VAL A 460 12.52 -22.53 27.27
CA VAL A 460 13.10 -21.21 27.50
C VAL A 460 12.09 -20.24 28.11
N SER A 461 12.60 -19.19 28.76
CA SER A 461 11.84 -18.08 29.35
C SER A 461 12.27 -16.74 28.74
N GLU A 462 11.42 -15.71 28.88
CA GLU A 462 11.80 -14.34 28.48
C GLU A 462 13.03 -13.87 29.28
N GLY A 463 13.97 -13.24 28.58
CA GLY A 463 15.27 -12.80 29.11
C GLY A 463 16.37 -13.85 29.06
N ASP A 464 16.07 -15.10 28.68
CA ASP A 464 17.10 -16.13 28.52
C ASP A 464 18.03 -15.83 27.35
N LYS A 465 19.32 -16.05 27.54
CA LYS A 465 20.30 -16.05 26.44
C LYS A 465 20.35 -17.42 25.80
N VAL A 466 20.22 -17.46 24.49
CA VAL A 466 20.22 -18.67 23.68
C VAL A 466 21.34 -18.61 22.63
N GLU A 467 21.96 -19.76 22.38
CA GLU A 467 22.83 -19.96 21.22
C GLU A 467 22.05 -20.66 20.11
N HIS A 468 22.49 -20.55 18.86
CA HIS A 468 21.94 -21.37 17.77
C HIS A 468 21.92 -22.86 18.17
N GLY A 469 20.83 -23.56 17.83
CA GLY A 469 20.63 -24.96 18.23
C GLY A 469 20.16 -25.19 19.67
N THR A 470 20.04 -24.14 20.50
CA THR A 470 19.42 -24.27 21.83
C THR A 470 17.96 -24.73 21.69
N PRO A 471 17.52 -25.79 22.38
CA PRO A 471 16.12 -26.21 22.35
C PRO A 471 15.19 -25.10 22.84
N LEU A 472 14.24 -24.70 21.99
CA LEU A 472 13.22 -23.70 22.30
C LEU A 472 11.92 -24.35 22.76
N ALA A 473 11.46 -25.38 22.05
CA ALA A 473 10.20 -26.04 22.31
C ALA A 473 10.17 -27.49 21.83
N THR A 474 9.39 -28.32 22.53
CA THR A 474 8.89 -29.61 22.03
C THR A 474 7.44 -29.44 21.60
N VAL A 475 7.13 -29.83 20.35
CA VAL A 475 5.84 -29.57 19.71
C VAL A 475 5.14 -30.89 19.35
N ASP A 476 3.88 -31.02 19.75
CA ASP A 476 3.01 -32.12 19.31
C ASP A 476 2.46 -31.85 17.90
N LEU A 477 3.24 -32.24 16.88
CA LEU A 477 2.87 -32.07 15.47
C LEU A 477 1.58 -32.84 15.10
N ASP A 478 1.35 -34.00 15.72
CA ASP A 478 0.16 -34.82 15.46
C ASP A 478 -1.08 -34.14 16.05
N GLY A 479 -0.96 -33.55 17.24
CA GLY A 479 -1.99 -32.72 17.86
C GLY A 479 -2.37 -31.50 17.00
N ILE A 480 -1.39 -30.81 16.44
CA ILE A 480 -1.62 -29.67 15.53
C ILE A 480 -2.39 -30.11 14.27
N LYS A 481 -1.95 -31.22 13.64
CA LYS A 481 -2.61 -31.78 12.45
C LYS A 481 -4.03 -32.26 12.76
N ALA A 482 -4.24 -32.91 13.91
CA ALA A 482 -5.55 -33.37 14.35
C ALA A 482 -6.54 -32.21 14.57
N ALA A 483 -6.04 -31.03 14.97
CA ALA A 483 -6.82 -29.80 15.09
C ALA A 483 -7.06 -29.08 13.74
N GLY A 484 -6.59 -29.64 12.61
CA GLY A 484 -6.75 -29.05 11.28
C GLY A 484 -5.88 -27.82 11.04
N LYS A 485 -4.79 -27.68 11.80
CA LYS A 485 -3.82 -26.58 11.71
C LYS A 485 -2.56 -27.03 10.98
N GLN A 486 -1.75 -26.08 10.52
CA GLN A 486 -0.52 -26.39 9.78
C GLN A 486 0.70 -26.36 10.70
N THR A 487 1.66 -27.22 10.41
CA THR A 487 2.87 -27.44 11.21
C THR A 487 4.08 -26.63 10.74
N THR A 488 3.92 -25.80 9.70
CA THR A 488 5.01 -24.99 9.16
C THR A 488 5.56 -24.03 10.21
N MET A 489 6.87 -24.09 10.46
CA MET A 489 7.61 -23.24 11.38
C MET A 489 8.18 -22.05 10.63
N LEU A 490 8.06 -20.83 11.14
CA LEU A 490 8.50 -19.61 10.46
C LEU A 490 9.56 -18.88 11.26
N VAL A 491 10.55 -18.34 10.56
CA VAL A 491 11.58 -17.49 11.13
C VAL A 491 11.64 -16.21 10.32
N VAL A 492 11.33 -15.07 10.96
CA VAL A 492 11.09 -13.79 10.28
C VAL A 492 11.86 -12.68 10.96
N VAL A 493 12.58 -11.86 10.20
CA VAL A 493 13.22 -10.64 10.72
C VAL A 493 12.22 -9.49 10.66
N THR A 494 11.86 -8.93 11.81
CA THR A 494 10.74 -7.96 11.93
C THR A 494 11.19 -6.50 11.77
N ASN A 495 12.43 -6.17 12.10
CA ASN A 495 12.98 -4.81 12.01
C ASN A 495 13.69 -4.53 10.66
N MET A 496 13.03 -4.87 9.55
CA MET A 496 13.55 -4.76 8.17
C MET A 496 14.22 -3.42 7.74
N PRO A 497 13.88 -2.22 8.29
CA PRO A 497 14.59 -1.00 7.94
C PRO A 497 16.11 -1.04 8.15
N VAL A 498 16.56 -1.79 9.18
CA VAL A 498 17.98 -1.93 9.55
C VAL A 498 18.71 -2.94 8.66
N VAL A 499 17.98 -3.74 7.89
CA VAL A 499 18.56 -4.82 7.09
C VAL A 499 19.06 -4.32 5.74
N GLY A 500 20.33 -4.60 5.45
CA GLY A 500 21.01 -4.27 4.21
C GLY A 500 20.82 -5.32 3.13
N TYR A 501 21.07 -6.59 3.47
CA TYR A 501 21.11 -7.68 2.51
C TYR A 501 20.68 -9.02 3.12
N PHE A 502 19.90 -9.81 2.38
CA PHE A 502 19.53 -11.20 2.68
C PHE A 502 20.21 -12.13 1.66
N LYS A 503 20.83 -13.20 2.12
CA LYS A 503 21.47 -14.21 1.28
C LYS A 503 21.08 -15.60 1.74
N PHE A 504 20.29 -16.31 0.95
CA PHE A 504 19.92 -17.70 1.24
C PHE A 504 21.09 -18.64 0.91
N SER A 505 21.39 -19.58 1.80
CA SER A 505 22.58 -20.43 1.75
C SER A 505 22.30 -21.88 1.30
N ALA A 506 21.04 -22.34 1.29
CA ALA A 506 20.71 -23.75 1.00
C ALA A 506 20.34 -24.01 -0.48
N ALA A 507 21.04 -24.95 -1.12
CA ALA A 507 20.74 -25.43 -2.48
C ALA A 507 19.77 -26.63 -2.50
N ASP A 508 19.69 -27.39 -1.40
CA ASP A 508 18.78 -28.50 -1.20
C ASP A 508 17.67 -28.10 -0.21
N ARG A 509 16.41 -28.48 -0.50
CA ARG A 509 15.26 -28.15 0.35
C ARG A 509 15.20 -28.98 1.64
N GLN A 510 15.95 -30.07 1.77
CA GLN A 510 15.97 -30.86 3.00
C GLN A 510 17.10 -30.37 3.90
N VAL A 511 16.74 -29.90 5.10
CA VAL A 511 17.65 -29.24 6.04
C VAL A 511 17.60 -29.94 7.40
N ALA A 512 18.77 -30.07 8.03
CA ALA A 512 18.88 -30.39 9.45
C ALA A 512 18.79 -29.09 10.27
N ALA A 513 18.42 -29.20 11.55
CA ALA A 513 18.27 -28.07 12.47
C ALA A 513 19.57 -27.26 12.69
N ASP A 514 20.73 -27.78 12.30
CA ASP A 514 22.03 -27.10 12.34
C ASP A 514 22.49 -26.56 10.97
N ALA A 515 21.67 -26.69 9.92
CA ALA A 515 22.00 -26.22 8.58
C ALA A 515 21.83 -24.70 8.49
N GLU A 516 22.86 -23.99 8.03
CA GLU A 516 22.77 -22.56 7.74
C GLU A 516 21.87 -22.34 6.51
N VAL A 517 20.81 -21.56 6.68
CA VAL A 517 19.79 -21.34 5.63
C VAL A 517 19.79 -19.91 5.10
N LEU A 518 20.21 -18.94 5.91
CA LEU A 518 20.13 -17.52 5.58
C LEU A 518 21.24 -16.72 6.26
N GLN A 519 21.83 -15.76 5.55
CA GLN A 519 22.70 -14.72 6.12
C GLN A 519 22.03 -13.36 5.96
N VAL A 520 22.03 -12.57 7.03
CA VAL A 520 21.43 -11.23 7.07
C VAL A 520 22.51 -10.22 7.44
N THR A 521 22.75 -9.23 6.57
CA THR A 521 23.72 -8.14 6.82
C THR A 521 22.99 -6.85 7.17
N ILE A 522 23.40 -6.20 8.25
CA ILE A 522 22.82 -4.94 8.76
C ILE A 522 23.40 -3.74 7.99
N ARG A 523 22.56 -2.72 7.73
CA ARG A 523 22.91 -1.52 6.95
C ARG A 523 23.94 -0.62 7.61
#